data_AF-A0A521QCJ4-F1
#
_entry.id   AF-A0A521QCJ4-F1
#
_cell.length_a   1.000
_cell.length_b   1.000
_cell.length_c   1.000
_cell.angle_alpha   90.00
_cell.angle_beta   90.00
_cell.angle_gamma   90.00
#
_symmetry.space_group_name_H-M   'P 1'
#
loop_
_entity.id
_entity.type
_entity.pdbx_description
1 polymer ?
#
loop_
_entity_poly.entity_id
_entity_poly.type
_entity_poly.pdbx_seq_one_letter_code
_entity_poly.pdbx_strand_id
1 'polypeptide(L)'
;MTQQCYQATIAAFDRANAEDPNKEIFNGKEYPKELLYAQRMTEMQERYAPAASEAVQLAVRAQHIRRWKIPRSDYAMDKPGYMLWRTTLYKYHAQTAGKLMREAGYADEMATRVETIVSKKGLKTNPETQMMEDIVGLVFIEHYMLAFAGQHPDYDAAKWIVIIRKTWNKMSPRAHEFALAGKIKLPEALLPLILKAVQS
;
A
#
# COMPACT_ATOMS: atom_id res chain seq x y z
N MET A 1 -15.70 18.86 14.46
CA MET A 1 -16.34 17.81 13.63
C MET A 1 -15.31 16.98 12.87
N THR A 2 -14.37 17.59 12.12
CA THR A 2 -13.35 16.86 11.33
C THR A 2 -12.51 15.85 12.13
N GLN A 3 -11.98 16.25 13.29
CA GLN A 3 -11.15 15.35 14.12
C GLN A 3 -11.91 14.10 14.63
N GLN A 4 -13.19 14.24 14.96
CA GLN A 4 -14.01 13.13 15.44
C GLN A 4 -14.36 12.18 14.29
N CYS A 5 -14.72 12.71 13.12
CA CYS A 5 -14.95 11.91 11.91
C CYS A 5 -13.68 11.15 11.50
N TYR A 6 -12.52 11.80 11.57
CA TYR A 6 -11.23 11.17 11.29
C TYR A 6 -10.96 9.98 12.21
N GLN A 7 -11.01 10.19 13.53
CA GLN A 7 -10.77 9.12 14.51
C GLN A 7 -11.76 7.97 14.35
N ALA A 8 -13.05 8.27 14.15
CA ALA A 8 -14.08 7.26 13.92
C ALA A 8 -13.81 6.44 12.64
N THR A 9 -13.35 7.10 11.58
CA THR A 9 -13.02 6.43 10.31
C THR A 9 -11.79 5.55 10.42
N ILE A 10 -10.71 6.02 11.06
CA ILE A 10 -9.52 5.20 11.33
C ILE A 10 -9.91 3.96 12.13
N ALA A 11 -10.70 4.11 13.19
CA ALA A 11 -11.20 2.98 13.98
C ALA A 11 -12.10 2.05 13.17
N ALA A 12 -12.90 2.57 12.22
CA ALA A 12 -13.71 1.75 11.32
C ALA A 12 -12.85 0.94 10.34
N PHE A 13 -11.82 1.53 9.74
CA PHE A 13 -10.86 0.84 8.87
C PHE A 13 -10.10 -0.25 9.63
N ASP A 14 -9.65 0.05 10.85
CA ASP A 14 -8.92 -0.90 11.69
C ASP A 14 -9.79 -2.08 12.09
N ARG A 15 -11.04 -1.82 12.53
CA ARG A 15 -12.00 -2.89 12.82
C ARG A 15 -12.26 -3.74 11.59
N ALA A 16 -12.42 -3.11 10.43
CA ALA A 16 -12.61 -3.85 9.18
C ALA A 16 -11.44 -4.78 8.92
N ASN A 17 -10.20 -4.29 8.99
CA ASN A 17 -8.97 -5.05 8.75
C ASN A 17 -8.61 -6.05 9.86
N ALA A 18 -9.08 -5.85 11.08
CA ALA A 18 -8.93 -6.80 12.18
C ALA A 18 -9.72 -8.10 11.96
N GLU A 19 -10.71 -8.10 11.05
CA GLU A 19 -11.45 -9.30 10.63
C GLU A 19 -10.64 -10.22 9.71
N ASP A 20 -9.40 -9.86 9.32
CA ASP A 20 -8.54 -10.72 8.50
C ASP A 20 -8.16 -12.00 9.26
N PRO A 21 -8.56 -13.20 8.79
CA PRO A 21 -8.19 -14.45 9.44
C PRO A 21 -6.71 -14.81 9.23
N ASN A 22 -6.04 -14.18 8.25
CA ASN A 22 -4.63 -14.40 7.99
C ASN A 22 -3.80 -13.59 8.98
N LYS A 23 -2.74 -14.19 9.51
CA LYS A 23 -1.92 -13.59 10.55
C LYS A 23 -0.46 -13.47 10.15
N GLU A 24 0.20 -12.42 10.62
CA GLU A 24 1.64 -12.21 10.51
C GLU A 24 2.25 -11.97 11.89
N ILE A 25 3.46 -12.49 12.10
CA ILE A 25 4.24 -12.22 13.32
C ILE A 25 5.16 -11.04 13.06
N PHE A 26 5.10 -10.02 13.91
CA PHE A 26 5.98 -8.87 13.89
C PHE A 26 6.39 -8.50 15.30
N ASN A 27 7.70 -8.36 15.54
CA ASN A 27 8.29 -8.09 16.86
C ASN A 27 7.76 -9.03 17.97
N GLY A 28 7.64 -10.33 17.66
CA GLY A 28 7.17 -11.34 18.61
C GLY A 28 5.68 -11.33 18.91
N LYS A 29 4.89 -10.46 18.25
CA LYS A 29 3.44 -10.40 18.40
C LYS A 29 2.74 -10.77 17.09
N GLU A 30 1.60 -11.44 17.22
CA GLU A 30 0.73 -11.83 16.10
C GLU A 30 -0.27 -10.72 15.77
N TYR A 31 -0.47 -10.45 14.48
CA TYR A 31 -1.38 -9.43 13.97
C TYR A 31 -2.23 -9.96 12.81
N PRO A 32 -3.50 -9.55 12.67
CA PRO A 32 -4.22 -9.68 11.40
C PRO A 32 -3.43 -8.99 10.28
N LYS A 33 -3.23 -9.70 9.17
CA LYS A 33 -2.27 -9.32 8.14
C LYS A 33 -2.56 -7.95 7.52
N GLU A 34 -3.79 -7.71 7.06
CA GLU A 34 -4.11 -6.40 6.46
C GLU A 34 -4.21 -5.27 7.50
N LEU A 35 -4.41 -5.56 8.80
CA LEU A 35 -4.31 -4.54 9.86
C LEU A 35 -2.86 -4.09 10.07
N LEU A 36 -1.93 -5.05 10.13
CA LEU A 36 -0.50 -4.74 10.22
C LEU A 36 -0.02 -3.97 8.99
N TYR A 37 -0.50 -4.34 7.80
CA TYR A 37 -0.22 -3.58 6.58
C TYR A 37 -0.69 -2.12 6.68
N ALA A 38 -1.93 -1.88 7.12
CA ALA A 38 -2.48 -0.54 7.30
C ALA A 38 -1.67 0.30 8.31
N GLN A 39 -1.17 -0.33 9.39
CA GLN A 39 -0.31 0.33 10.38
C GLN A 39 1.04 0.75 9.80
N ARG A 40 1.73 -0.17 9.11
CA ARG A 40 3.00 0.14 8.40
C ARG A 40 2.84 1.24 7.36
N MET A 41 1.70 1.27 6.66
CA MET A 41 1.34 2.32 5.71
C MET A 41 1.25 3.69 6.39
N THR A 42 0.57 3.79 7.53
CA THR A 42 0.50 5.03 8.32
C THR A 42 1.89 5.46 8.83
N GLU A 43 2.64 4.54 9.44
CA GLU A 43 3.99 4.83 9.96
C GLU A 43 4.95 5.31 8.86
N MET A 44 4.87 4.74 7.65
CA MET A 44 5.64 5.22 6.51
C MET A 44 5.17 6.60 6.05
N GLN A 45 3.86 6.84 6.00
CA GLN A 45 3.32 8.16 5.61
C GLN A 45 3.79 9.27 6.56
N GLU A 46 3.79 9.02 7.87
CA GLU A 46 4.27 9.98 8.86
C GLU A 46 5.75 10.32 8.68
N ARG A 47 6.59 9.33 8.33
CA ARG A 47 8.02 9.58 8.02
C ARG A 47 8.25 10.26 6.67
N TYR A 48 7.54 9.82 5.63
CA TYR A 48 7.76 10.27 4.26
C TYR A 48 7.12 11.63 3.96
N ALA A 49 5.89 11.82 4.42
CA ALA A 49 5.04 12.97 4.12
C ALA A 49 4.18 13.36 5.34
N PRO A 50 4.76 13.86 6.43
CA PRO A 50 4.03 14.19 7.67
C PRO A 50 2.94 15.25 7.47
N ALA A 51 3.08 16.11 6.46
CA ALA A 51 2.10 17.14 6.10
C ALA A 51 1.11 16.67 5.02
N ALA A 52 0.95 15.36 4.81
CA ALA A 52 -0.03 14.83 3.86
C ALA A 52 -1.44 15.29 4.23
N SER A 53 -2.27 15.52 3.20
CA SER A 53 -3.67 15.88 3.41
C SER A 53 -4.40 14.77 4.18
N GLU A 54 -5.48 15.13 4.87
CA GLU A 54 -6.35 14.17 5.56
C GLU A 54 -6.87 13.08 4.60
N ALA A 55 -7.16 13.44 3.35
CA ALA A 55 -7.56 12.48 2.31
C ALA A 55 -6.46 11.44 2.03
N VAL A 56 -5.19 11.84 1.94
CA VAL A 56 -4.08 10.90 1.78
C VAL A 56 -3.91 10.04 3.03
N GLN A 57 -4.00 10.61 4.23
CA GLN A 57 -3.88 9.85 5.49
C GLN A 57 -4.95 8.74 5.58
N LEU A 58 -6.20 9.07 5.24
CA LEU A 58 -7.31 8.11 5.19
C LEU A 58 -7.10 7.05 4.09
N ALA A 59 -6.69 7.47 2.88
CA ALA A 59 -6.44 6.55 1.78
C ALA A 59 -5.30 5.57 2.07
N VAL A 60 -4.21 6.05 2.68
CA VAL A 60 -3.07 5.25 3.14
C VAL A 60 -3.53 4.18 4.13
N ARG A 61 -4.34 4.55 5.13
CA ARG A 61 -4.88 3.58 6.10
C ARG A 61 -5.80 2.54 5.43
N ALA A 62 -6.52 2.94 4.39
CA ALA A 62 -7.51 2.09 3.71
C ALA A 62 -6.97 1.32 2.48
N GLN A 63 -5.71 1.47 2.09
CA GLN A 63 -5.22 1.05 0.77
C GLN A 63 -5.55 -0.41 0.41
N HIS A 64 -5.46 -1.34 1.35
CA HIS A 64 -5.83 -2.75 1.18
C HIS A 64 -7.00 -3.18 2.07
N ILE A 65 -7.93 -2.26 2.36
CA ILE A 65 -9.04 -2.56 3.26
C ILE A 65 -9.83 -3.80 2.82
N ARG A 66 -9.96 -4.79 3.72
CA ARG A 66 -10.67 -6.06 3.45
C ARG A 66 -10.15 -6.87 2.26
N ARG A 67 -8.86 -6.76 1.93
CA ARG A 67 -8.26 -7.44 0.76
C ARG A 67 -8.35 -8.97 0.76
N TRP A 68 -8.28 -9.63 1.92
CA TRP A 68 -8.40 -11.09 2.01
C TRP A 68 -9.76 -11.61 1.52
N LYS A 69 -10.80 -10.76 1.42
CA LYS A 69 -12.12 -11.15 0.91
C LYS A 69 -12.13 -11.44 -0.60
N ILE A 70 -11.10 -11.02 -1.33
CA ILE A 70 -10.94 -11.28 -2.77
C ILE A 70 -9.53 -11.85 -2.99
N PRO A 71 -9.30 -13.14 -2.67
CA PRO A 71 -7.98 -13.74 -2.74
C PRO A 71 -7.52 -13.93 -4.19
N ARG A 72 -6.19 -13.91 -4.40
CA ARG A 72 -5.59 -14.09 -5.74
C ARG A 72 -5.94 -15.44 -6.35
N SER A 73 -6.18 -16.47 -5.54
CA SER A 73 -6.52 -17.83 -5.94
C SER A 73 -7.84 -17.94 -6.72
N ASP A 74 -8.74 -16.96 -6.58
CA ASP A 74 -10.06 -16.98 -7.23
C ASP A 74 -9.98 -16.56 -8.71
N TYR A 75 -8.79 -16.20 -9.20
CA TYR A 75 -8.54 -15.72 -10.55
C TYR A 75 -7.48 -16.58 -11.23
N ALA A 76 -7.54 -16.69 -12.57
CA ALA A 76 -6.55 -17.45 -13.35
C ALA A 76 -5.12 -17.02 -13.02
N MET A 77 -4.18 -17.97 -12.85
CA MET A 77 -2.78 -17.72 -12.47
C MET A 77 -1.90 -17.26 -13.64
N ASP A 78 -2.45 -16.34 -14.44
CA ASP A 78 -1.80 -15.73 -15.59
C ASP A 78 -1.81 -14.19 -15.48
N LYS A 79 -1.26 -13.52 -16.49
CA LYS A 79 -1.20 -12.05 -16.53
C LYS A 79 -2.60 -11.41 -16.64
N PRO A 80 -3.52 -11.85 -17.54
CA PRO A 80 -4.88 -11.34 -17.58
C PRO A 80 -5.65 -11.47 -16.25
N GLY A 81 -5.59 -12.65 -15.62
CA GLY A 81 -6.23 -12.92 -14.34
C GLY A 81 -5.66 -12.07 -13.21
N TYR A 82 -4.33 -11.86 -13.19
CA TYR A 82 -3.70 -10.92 -12.25
C TYR A 82 -4.20 -9.48 -12.44
N MET A 83 -4.31 -9.02 -13.70
CA MET A 83 -4.78 -7.67 -13.99
C MET A 83 -6.26 -7.49 -13.57
N LEU A 84 -7.11 -8.48 -13.85
CA LEU A 84 -8.51 -8.47 -13.44
C LEU A 84 -8.68 -8.46 -11.92
N TRP A 85 -7.93 -9.32 -11.22
CA TRP A 85 -7.92 -9.35 -9.76
C TRP A 85 -7.52 -7.98 -9.19
N ARG A 86 -6.44 -7.39 -9.71
CA ARG A 86 -5.92 -6.10 -9.24
C ARG A 86 -6.90 -4.95 -9.47
N THR A 87 -7.55 -4.88 -10.63
CA THR A 87 -8.55 -3.83 -10.90
C THR A 87 -9.83 -4.03 -10.09
N THR A 88 -10.22 -5.28 -9.82
CA THR A 88 -11.34 -5.61 -8.93
C THR A 88 -11.06 -5.12 -7.51
N LEU A 89 -9.86 -5.39 -6.99
CA LEU A 89 -9.43 -4.91 -5.68
C LEU A 89 -9.48 -3.38 -5.58
N TYR A 90 -9.00 -2.64 -6.60
CA TYR A 90 -9.05 -1.18 -6.61
C TYR A 90 -10.46 -0.62 -6.46
N LYS A 91 -11.43 -1.20 -7.16
CA LYS A 91 -12.83 -0.82 -7.04
C LYS A 91 -13.38 -1.18 -5.65
N TYR A 92 -13.12 -2.40 -5.18
CA TYR A 92 -13.61 -2.89 -3.90
C TYR A 92 -13.09 -2.07 -2.71
N HIS A 93 -11.79 -1.79 -2.68
CA HIS A 93 -11.16 -1.01 -1.60
C HIS A 93 -11.70 0.41 -1.55
N ALA A 94 -11.80 1.08 -2.69
CA ALA A 94 -12.34 2.43 -2.76
C ALA A 94 -13.78 2.47 -2.24
N GLN A 95 -14.67 1.62 -2.78
CA GLN A 95 -16.07 1.56 -2.36
C GLN A 95 -16.22 1.25 -0.87
N THR A 96 -15.40 0.32 -0.35
CA THR A 96 -15.42 -0.03 1.07
C THR A 96 -14.97 1.14 1.95
N ALA A 97 -13.88 1.82 1.57
CA ALA A 97 -13.36 2.97 2.31
C ALA A 97 -14.37 4.13 2.33
N GLY A 98 -14.89 4.49 1.16
CA GLY A 98 -15.85 5.59 1.03
C GLY A 98 -17.18 5.30 1.73
N LYS A 99 -17.65 4.04 1.75
CA LYS A 99 -18.83 3.66 2.54
C LYS A 99 -18.60 3.92 4.04
N LEU A 100 -17.51 3.40 4.60
CA LEU A 100 -17.19 3.55 6.03
C LEU A 100 -16.96 5.03 6.41
N MET A 101 -16.40 5.83 5.51
CA MET A 101 -16.25 7.27 5.70
C MET A 101 -17.60 7.99 5.80
N ARG A 102 -18.53 7.70 4.90
CA ARG A 102 -19.89 8.29 4.94
C ARG A 102 -20.62 7.89 6.21
N GLU A 103 -20.51 6.62 6.63
CA GLU A 103 -21.07 6.13 7.90
C GLU A 103 -20.44 6.84 9.12
N ALA A 104 -19.16 7.21 9.04
CA ALA A 104 -18.47 8.00 10.06
C ALA A 104 -18.75 9.51 10.01
N GLY A 105 -19.59 9.97 9.06
CA GLY A 105 -20.03 11.35 8.97
C GLY A 105 -19.22 12.25 8.04
N TYR A 106 -18.35 11.71 7.18
CA TYR A 106 -17.73 12.50 6.12
C TYR A 106 -18.71 12.87 5.00
N ALA A 107 -18.57 14.08 4.47
CA ALA A 107 -19.27 14.50 3.27
C ALA A 107 -18.82 13.68 2.04
N ASP A 108 -19.70 13.57 1.05
CA ASP A 108 -19.48 12.77 -0.16
C ASP A 108 -18.25 13.22 -0.96
N GLU A 109 -17.95 14.52 -0.95
CA GLU A 109 -16.76 15.08 -1.60
C GLU A 109 -15.46 14.48 -1.03
N MET A 110 -15.33 14.42 0.29
CA MET A 110 -14.14 13.85 0.95
C MET A 110 -14.06 12.34 0.73
N ALA A 111 -15.19 11.62 0.81
CA ALA A 111 -15.23 10.19 0.53
C ALA A 111 -14.82 9.89 -0.92
N THR A 112 -15.33 10.66 -1.89
CA THR A 112 -14.99 10.51 -3.32
C THR A 112 -13.52 10.82 -3.62
N ARG A 113 -12.94 11.80 -2.93
CA ARG A 113 -11.50 12.09 -3.00
C ARG A 113 -10.66 10.90 -2.53
N VAL A 114 -11.00 10.31 -1.37
CA VAL A 114 -10.31 9.10 -0.85
C VAL A 114 -10.51 7.91 -1.78
N GLU A 115 -11.73 7.68 -2.27
CA GLU A 115 -12.03 6.62 -3.26
C GLU A 115 -11.15 6.74 -4.51
N THR A 116 -10.92 7.96 -5.00
CA THR A 116 -10.06 8.23 -6.15
C THR A 116 -8.62 7.81 -5.88
N ILE A 117 -8.08 8.16 -4.71
CA ILE A 117 -6.72 7.82 -4.30
C ILE A 117 -6.58 6.30 -4.14
N VAL A 118 -7.48 5.66 -3.37
CA VAL A 118 -7.47 4.21 -3.07
C VAL A 118 -7.60 3.37 -4.35
N SER A 119 -8.44 3.81 -5.30
CA SER A 119 -8.59 3.13 -6.60
C SER A 119 -7.44 3.37 -7.59
N LYS A 120 -6.38 4.09 -7.16
CA LYS A 120 -5.20 4.42 -7.97
C LYS A 120 -5.51 5.23 -9.24
N LYS A 121 -6.61 5.99 -9.24
CA LYS A 121 -6.99 6.85 -10.37
C LYS A 121 -6.07 8.07 -10.45
N GLY A 122 -5.63 8.39 -11.66
CA GLY A 122 -4.73 9.51 -11.90
C GLY A 122 -3.31 9.29 -11.37
N LEU A 123 -2.81 8.05 -11.30
CA LEU A 123 -1.40 7.83 -11.00
C LEU A 123 -0.52 8.62 -11.99
N LYS A 124 0.52 9.30 -11.49
CA LYS A 124 1.38 10.27 -12.20
C LYS A 124 0.77 11.63 -12.54
N THR A 125 -0.54 11.82 -12.42
CA THR A 125 -1.20 13.12 -12.74
C THR A 125 -1.92 13.74 -11.55
N ASN A 126 -2.40 12.93 -10.61
CA ASN A 126 -2.95 13.33 -9.32
C ASN A 126 -1.85 13.22 -8.25
N PRO A 127 -1.41 14.34 -7.63
CA PRO A 127 -0.36 14.32 -6.61
C PRO A 127 -0.67 13.46 -5.39
N GLU A 128 -1.94 13.33 -4.99
CA GLU A 128 -2.33 12.53 -3.82
C GLU A 128 -2.30 11.04 -4.11
N THR A 129 -2.77 10.64 -5.30
CA THR A 129 -2.62 9.26 -5.79
C THR A 129 -1.16 8.89 -5.92
N GLN A 130 -0.33 9.79 -6.45
CA GLN A 130 1.11 9.59 -6.57
C GLN A 130 1.75 9.44 -5.19
N MET A 131 1.41 10.30 -4.23
CA MET A 131 1.93 10.22 -2.85
C MET A 131 1.57 8.89 -2.18
N MET A 132 0.34 8.38 -2.37
CA MET A 132 -0.01 7.07 -1.84
C MET A 132 0.76 5.95 -2.54
N GLU A 133 1.00 6.02 -3.85
CA GLU A 133 1.84 5.03 -4.55
C GLU A 133 3.30 5.04 -4.09
N ASP A 134 3.86 6.23 -3.83
CA ASP A 134 5.18 6.37 -3.22
C ASP A 134 5.25 5.62 -1.88
N ILE A 135 4.29 5.85 -1.00
CA ILE A 135 4.21 5.19 0.32
C ILE A 135 4.07 3.67 0.16
N VAL A 136 3.23 3.20 -0.77
CA VAL A 136 3.10 1.76 -1.06
C VAL A 136 4.44 1.16 -1.49
N GLY A 137 5.19 1.84 -2.37
CA GLY A 137 6.49 1.39 -2.85
C GLY A 137 7.53 1.31 -1.73
N LEU A 138 7.60 2.35 -0.89
CA LEU A 138 8.50 2.38 0.26
C LEU A 138 8.18 1.28 1.28
N VAL A 139 6.90 1.08 1.62
CA VAL A 139 6.45 0.01 2.52
C VAL A 139 6.76 -1.37 1.94
N PHE A 140 6.55 -1.55 0.63
CA PHE A 140 6.89 -2.81 -0.03
C PHE A 140 8.39 -3.12 0.08
N ILE A 141 9.25 -2.14 -0.22
CA ILE A 141 10.70 -2.31 -0.13
C ILE A 141 11.13 -2.67 1.30
N GLU A 142 10.63 -1.94 2.31
CA GLU A 142 11.07 -2.09 3.69
C GLU A 142 10.56 -3.36 4.38
N HIS A 143 9.31 -3.76 4.12
CA HIS A 143 8.65 -4.82 4.89
C HIS A 143 8.33 -6.10 4.12
N TYR A 144 8.15 -6.02 2.80
CA TYR A 144 7.54 -7.13 2.04
C TYR A 144 8.43 -7.71 0.94
N MET A 145 9.40 -6.94 0.44
CA MET A 145 10.22 -7.35 -0.70
C MET A 145 11.04 -8.62 -0.40
N LEU A 146 11.61 -8.73 0.81
CA LEU A 146 12.39 -9.91 1.20
C LEU A 146 11.54 -11.19 1.26
N ALA A 147 10.37 -11.12 1.90
CA ALA A 147 9.44 -12.23 1.97
C ALA A 147 8.90 -12.62 0.59
N PHE A 148 8.60 -11.63 -0.25
CA PHE A 148 8.23 -11.84 -1.65
C PHE A 148 9.34 -12.52 -2.44
N ALA A 149 10.61 -12.22 -2.15
CA ALA A 149 11.75 -12.90 -2.75
C ALA A 149 11.88 -14.37 -2.35
N GLY A 150 11.65 -14.68 -1.07
CA GLY A 150 11.63 -16.05 -0.58
C GLY A 150 10.52 -16.92 -1.18
N GLN A 151 9.42 -16.31 -1.67
CA GLN A 151 8.33 -17.02 -2.36
C GLN A 151 8.64 -17.36 -3.82
N HIS A 152 9.69 -16.77 -4.39
CA HIS A 152 10.09 -16.94 -5.78
C HIS A 152 11.59 -17.28 -5.90
N PRO A 153 12.04 -18.41 -5.30
CA PRO A 153 13.44 -18.83 -5.33
C PRO A 153 13.92 -19.21 -6.73
N ASP A 154 13.01 -19.46 -7.67
CA ASP A 154 13.26 -19.77 -9.07
C ASP A 154 13.61 -18.54 -9.92
N TYR A 155 13.45 -17.32 -9.39
CA TYR A 155 13.71 -16.10 -10.15
C TYR A 155 15.20 -15.77 -10.18
N ASP A 156 15.74 -15.62 -11.39
CA ASP A 156 17.09 -15.13 -11.58
C ASP A 156 17.24 -13.63 -11.25
N ALA A 157 18.49 -13.16 -11.19
CA ALA A 157 18.81 -11.77 -10.89
C ALA A 157 18.20 -10.79 -11.91
N ALA A 158 18.09 -11.17 -13.19
CA ALA A 158 17.55 -10.30 -14.23
C ALA A 158 16.05 -10.06 -14.04
N LYS A 159 15.29 -11.12 -13.74
CA LYS A 159 13.88 -11.06 -13.40
C LYS A 159 13.64 -10.23 -12.14
N TRP A 160 14.48 -10.39 -11.12
CA TRP A 160 14.43 -9.56 -9.91
C TRP A 160 14.66 -8.09 -10.19
N ILE A 161 15.68 -7.75 -10.97
CA ILE A 161 15.95 -6.36 -11.37
C ILE A 161 14.74 -5.75 -12.09
N VAL A 162 14.08 -6.50 -12.98
CA VAL A 162 12.86 -6.06 -13.66
C VAL A 162 11.71 -5.80 -12.67
N ILE A 163 11.54 -6.65 -11.66
CA ILE A 163 10.49 -6.47 -10.62
C ILE A 163 10.79 -5.23 -9.76
N ILE A 164 12.04 -5.05 -9.34
CA ILE A 164 12.47 -3.88 -8.56
C ILE A 164 12.23 -2.61 -9.39
N ARG A 165 12.66 -2.57 -10.65
CA ARG A 165 12.41 -1.45 -11.57
C ARG A 165 10.93 -1.15 -11.76
N LYS A 166 10.07 -2.17 -11.84
CA LYS A 166 8.60 -1.97 -11.93
C LYS A 166 8.01 -1.32 -10.70
N THR A 167 8.59 -1.55 -9.51
CA THR A 167 8.19 -0.85 -8.28
C THR A 167 8.76 0.56 -8.30
N TRP A 168 10.05 0.71 -8.59
CA TRP A 168 10.76 1.98 -8.65
C TRP A 168 10.11 2.98 -9.61
N ASN A 169 9.80 2.58 -10.83
CA ASN A 169 9.25 3.44 -11.88
C ASN A 169 7.81 3.94 -11.63
N LYS A 170 7.15 3.44 -10.58
CA LYS A 170 5.85 3.96 -10.14
C LYS A 170 5.99 5.05 -9.07
N MET A 171 7.11 5.06 -8.36
CA MET A 171 7.39 6.05 -7.33
C MET A 171 7.95 7.34 -7.96
N SER A 172 7.74 8.45 -7.29
CA SER A 172 8.29 9.76 -7.66
C SER A 172 9.80 9.85 -7.37
N PRO A 173 10.51 10.83 -7.99
CA PRO A 173 11.91 11.11 -7.66
C PRO A 173 12.14 11.39 -6.17
N ARG A 174 11.20 12.08 -5.50
CA ARG A 174 11.30 12.34 -4.05
C ARG A 174 11.29 11.04 -3.24
N ALA A 175 10.47 10.05 -3.63
CA ALA A 175 10.45 8.74 -2.96
C ALA A 175 11.74 7.94 -3.22
N HIS A 176 12.33 8.08 -4.42
CA HIS A 176 13.64 7.50 -4.73
C HIS A 176 14.73 8.07 -3.82
N GLU A 177 14.80 9.40 -3.71
CA GLU A 177 15.72 10.10 -2.82
C GLU A 177 15.52 9.68 -1.36
N PHE A 178 14.27 9.59 -0.90
CA PHE A 178 13.95 9.15 0.45
C PHE A 178 14.46 7.73 0.74
N ALA A 179 14.28 6.80 -0.21
CA ALA A 179 14.77 5.44 -0.08
C ALA A 179 16.32 5.38 -0.06
N LEU A 180 16.98 6.13 -0.94
CA LEU A 180 18.44 6.15 -1.05
C LEU A 180 19.13 6.90 0.10
N ALA A 181 18.44 7.85 0.75
CA ALA A 181 18.93 8.60 1.90
C ALA A 181 18.89 7.80 3.23
N GLY A 182 18.63 6.48 3.17
CA GLY A 182 18.59 5.61 4.34
C GLY A 182 17.40 5.88 5.28
N LYS A 183 16.31 6.48 4.78
CA LYS A 183 15.11 6.77 5.58
C LYS A 183 14.16 5.57 5.71
N ILE A 184 14.46 4.48 5.00
CA ILE A 184 13.82 3.17 5.14
C ILE A 184 14.91 2.11 5.30
N LYS A 185 14.60 1.01 5.99
CA LYS A 185 15.46 -0.16 6.04
C LYS A 185 15.37 -0.92 4.73
N LEU A 186 16.48 -1.00 4.00
CA LEU A 186 16.59 -1.86 2.82
C LEU A 186 16.89 -3.30 3.25
N PRO A 187 16.31 -4.31 2.59
CA PRO A 187 16.64 -5.71 2.85
C PRO A 187 18.07 -6.01 2.41
N GLU A 188 18.96 -6.27 3.38
CA GLU A 188 20.41 -6.44 3.16
C GLU A 188 20.73 -7.46 2.06
N ALA A 189 20.04 -8.60 2.06
CA ALA A 189 20.22 -9.66 1.07
C ALA A 189 19.89 -9.23 -0.37
N LEU A 190 19.08 -8.19 -0.57
CA LEU A 190 18.69 -7.69 -1.89
C LEU A 190 19.35 -6.35 -2.24
N LEU A 191 20.13 -5.76 -1.34
CA LEU A 191 20.75 -4.45 -1.54
C LEU A 191 21.57 -4.37 -2.85
N PRO A 192 22.40 -5.36 -3.22
CA PRO A 192 23.13 -5.31 -4.50
C PRO A 192 22.21 -5.26 -5.72
N LEU A 193 21.08 -6.00 -5.68
CA LEU A 193 20.10 -6.01 -6.77
C LEU A 193 19.31 -4.70 -6.83
N ILE A 194 18.98 -4.12 -5.68
CA ILE A 194 18.29 -2.83 -5.59
C ILE A 194 19.18 -1.74 -6.19
N LEU A 195 20.44 -1.62 -5.75
CA LEU A 195 21.37 -0.62 -6.28
C LEU A 195 21.57 -0.78 -7.78
N LYS A 196 21.79 -2.02 -8.25
CA LYS A 196 21.90 -2.31 -9.68
C LYS A 196 20.65 -1.90 -10.45
N ALA A 197 19.46 -2.14 -9.90
CA ALA A 197 18.20 -1.84 -10.56
C ALA A 197 17.93 -0.34 -10.72
N VAL A 198 18.38 0.49 -9.77
CA VAL A 198 18.01 1.92 -9.68
C VAL A 198 19.09 2.88 -10.17
N GLN A 199 20.34 2.42 -10.30
CA GLN A 199 21.47 3.23 -10.80
C GLN A 199 21.69 3.10 -12.32
N SER A 200 20.83 2.36 -13.03
CA SER A 200 20.99 2.08 -14.46
C SER A 200 19.74 2.31 -15.29
#